data_AF-A0A7M3MNJ0-F1
#
_entry.id   AF-A0A7M3MNJ0-F1
#
_cell.length_a   1.000
_cell.length_b   1.000
_cell.length_c   1.000
_cell.angle_alpha   90.00
_cell.angle_beta   90.00
_cell.angle_gamma   90.00
#
_symmetry.space_group_name_H-M   'P 1'
#
loop_
_entity.id
_entity.type
_entity.pdbx_description
1 polymer ?
#
loop_
_entity_poly.entity_id
_entity_poly.type
_entity_poly.pdbx_seq_one_letter_code
_entity_poly.pdbx_strand_id
1 'polypeptide(L)'
;MLARSRLPLYGWAPQTDPFRWSACSPHDIRPDQARNVQETTVTRILLLHGPNLSQLGSRDPAQYGTATLDEVVAAARAEATPAGADVEHFQTEHEGLLLERLHTARTDGTAAVIINAGAWTHTSYALHDALELLEVPKIELHLSNIHAREAFRSTSVIAPVCDGSIAGFGIDGYPLAVRAALALLGRRA
;
A
#
# COMPACT_ATOMS: atom_id res chain seq x y z
N MET A 1 -36.90 63.92 -22.95
CA MET A 1 -36.23 63.87 -21.63
C MET A 1 -36.83 65.00 -20.79
N LEU A 2 -37.96 64.72 -20.13
CA LEU A 2 -38.77 65.72 -19.42
C LEU A 2 -39.06 65.23 -18.01
N ALA A 3 -38.60 66.06 -17.06
CA ALA A 3 -38.96 66.26 -15.67
C ALA A 3 -40.07 65.42 -15.00
N ARG A 4 -39.84 65.10 -13.72
CA ARG A 4 -40.62 65.53 -12.52
C ARG A 4 -40.36 64.53 -11.38
N SER A 5 -39.65 64.87 -10.32
CA SER A 5 -39.96 65.79 -9.20
C SER A 5 -40.80 65.16 -8.07
N ARG A 6 -40.15 65.09 -6.91
CA ARG A 6 -40.65 65.29 -5.53
C ARG A 6 -41.48 64.20 -4.86
N LEU A 7 -40.82 63.57 -3.89
CA LEU A 7 -41.38 62.92 -2.70
C LEU A 7 -41.87 63.97 -1.68
N PRO A 8 -42.83 63.63 -0.83
CA PRO A 8 -42.92 64.16 0.52
C PRO A 8 -42.68 63.07 1.58
N LEU A 9 -41.96 63.48 2.62
CA LEU A 9 -41.67 62.74 3.84
C LEU A 9 -42.88 62.81 4.79
N TYR A 10 -43.43 61.66 5.16
CA TYR A 10 -44.17 61.39 6.41
C TYR A 10 -43.38 60.26 7.09
N GLY A 11 -43.14 60.21 8.39
CA GLY A 11 -44.07 60.31 9.51
C GLY A 11 -43.78 59.10 10.41
N TRP A 12 -43.85 59.27 11.73
CA TRP A 12 -43.11 58.52 12.75
C TRP A 12 -43.84 57.28 13.32
N ALA A 13 -43.04 56.22 13.58
CA ALA A 13 -43.12 55.20 14.66
C ALA A 13 -44.14 54.02 14.59
N PRO A 14 -44.05 53.02 15.49
CA PRO A 14 -43.36 51.75 15.23
C PRO A 14 -44.28 50.52 15.41
N GLN A 15 -43.95 49.40 14.78
CA GLN A 15 -44.55 48.11 15.12
C GLN A 15 -43.46 47.06 15.36
N THR A 16 -43.66 46.35 16.46
CA THR A 16 -42.80 45.40 17.14
C THR A 16 -42.85 44.01 16.52
N ASP A 17 -41.66 43.43 16.35
CA ASP A 17 -41.23 42.03 16.61
C ASP A 17 -41.84 40.90 15.74
N PRO A 18 -41.09 39.84 15.34
CA PRO A 18 -40.65 38.79 16.27
C PRO A 18 -39.37 38.06 15.83
N PHE A 19 -38.18 38.65 15.96
CA PHE A 19 -36.93 37.88 15.79
C PHE A 19 -35.86 38.42 16.71
N ARG A 20 -36.06 38.16 18.00
CA ARG A 20 -35.03 38.30 19.02
C ARG A 20 -33.99 37.19 18.81
N TRP A 21 -32.98 37.47 17.99
CA TRP A 21 -31.71 36.77 18.09
C TRP A 21 -31.15 37.08 19.49
N SER A 22 -31.25 36.12 20.41
CA SER A 22 -30.38 36.14 21.58
C SER A 22 -28.96 36.05 21.05
N ALA A 23 -28.25 37.17 21.10
CA ALA A 23 -26.81 37.17 20.95
C ALA A 23 -26.25 36.20 21.99
N CYS A 24 -25.77 35.03 21.53
CA CYS A 24 -24.87 34.23 22.35
C CYS A 24 -23.70 35.14 22.74
N SER A 25 -23.50 35.28 24.04
CA SER A 25 -22.36 36.01 24.60
C SER A 25 -21.05 35.43 24.04
N PRO A 26 -20.01 36.22 23.78
CA PRO A 26 -18.73 35.75 23.23
C PRO A 26 -17.90 34.86 24.19
N HIS A 27 -18.53 34.25 25.20
CA HIS A 27 -17.89 33.41 26.22
C HIS A 27 -18.35 31.95 26.20
N ASP A 28 -19.21 31.54 25.27
CA ASP A 28 -19.71 30.15 25.15
C ASP A 28 -19.17 29.40 23.92
N ILE A 29 -17.91 29.63 23.52
CA ILE A 29 -17.21 28.67 22.65
C ILE A 29 -16.41 27.74 23.55
N ARG A 30 -16.97 26.56 23.82
CA ARG A 30 -16.23 25.46 24.45
C ARG A 30 -15.08 25.04 23.51
N PRO A 31 -13.82 25.00 23.98
CA PRO A 31 -12.70 24.66 23.11
C PRO A 31 -12.52 23.15 22.84
N ASP A 32 -13.57 22.32 22.93
CA ASP A 32 -13.41 20.85 22.98
C ASP A 32 -13.77 20.05 21.72
N GLN A 33 -14.17 20.68 20.60
CA GLN A 33 -14.54 19.93 19.39
C GLN A 33 -13.71 20.26 18.15
N ALA A 34 -12.40 20.39 18.32
CA ALA A 34 -11.50 20.04 17.23
C ALA A 34 -11.44 18.51 17.15
N ARG A 35 -12.38 17.90 16.41
CA ARG A 35 -12.31 16.48 16.08
C ARG A 35 -10.97 16.24 15.40
N ASN A 36 -10.09 15.52 16.08
CA ASN A 36 -8.82 15.05 15.56
C ASN A 36 -9.15 14.10 14.40
N VAL A 37 -9.18 14.62 13.16
CA VAL A 37 -9.22 13.79 11.96
C VAL A 37 -7.83 13.16 11.90
N GLN A 38 -7.68 12.01 12.56
CA GLN A 38 -6.54 11.14 12.36
C GLN A 38 -6.55 10.82 10.87
N GLU A 39 -5.59 11.36 10.13
CA GLU A 39 -5.39 11.04 8.73
C GLU A 39 -5.03 9.55 8.67
N THR A 40 -6.03 8.72 8.35
CA THR A 40 -5.85 7.27 8.29
C THR A 40 -4.99 6.97 7.07
N THR A 41 -3.68 6.99 7.23
CA THR A 41 -2.75 6.59 6.18
C THR A 41 -2.93 5.09 5.95
N VAL A 42 -3.33 4.73 4.74
CA VAL A 42 -3.48 3.32 4.34
C VAL A 42 -2.10 2.67 4.39
N THR A 43 -1.98 1.56 5.11
CA THR A 43 -0.73 0.78 5.16
C THR A 43 -0.46 0.19 3.78
N ARG A 44 0.63 0.60 3.12
CA ARG A 44 0.97 0.14 1.78
C ARG A 44 2.01 -0.99 1.82
N ILE A 45 1.65 -2.16 1.32
CA ILE A 45 2.57 -3.28 1.10
C ILE A 45 2.99 -3.28 -0.37
N LEU A 46 4.29 -3.28 -0.63
CA LEU A 46 4.83 -3.40 -1.97
C LEU A 46 5.11 -4.86 -2.32
N LEU A 47 4.43 -5.37 -3.34
CA LEU A 47 4.61 -6.71 -3.89
C LEU A 47 5.42 -6.65 -5.18
N LEU A 48 6.62 -7.22 -5.14
CA LEU A 48 7.61 -7.20 -6.20
C LEU A 48 7.74 -8.56 -6.89
N HIS A 49 7.68 -8.55 -8.22
CA HIS A 49 7.88 -9.72 -9.05
C HIS A 49 9.05 -9.50 -10.02
N GLY A 50 10.02 -10.41 -9.96
CA GLY A 50 11.16 -10.46 -10.88
C GLY A 50 10.83 -11.11 -12.23
N PRO A 51 11.87 -11.62 -12.91
CA PRO A 51 11.79 -12.00 -14.31
C PRO A 51 11.00 -13.29 -14.50
N ASN A 52 10.35 -13.40 -15.64
CA ASN A 52 9.49 -14.49 -16.10
C ASN A 52 8.19 -14.69 -15.29
N LEU A 53 7.93 -13.93 -14.23
CA LEU A 53 6.68 -14.04 -13.48
C LEU A 53 5.50 -13.39 -14.22
N SER A 54 5.77 -12.52 -15.21
CA SER A 54 4.79 -12.10 -16.21
C SER A 54 4.22 -13.26 -17.03
N GLN A 55 4.93 -14.40 -17.08
CA GLN A 55 4.58 -15.58 -17.86
C GLN A 55 3.87 -16.66 -17.03
N LEU A 56 3.42 -16.33 -15.81
CA LEU A 56 2.59 -17.25 -15.04
C LEU A 56 1.28 -17.54 -15.76
N GLY A 57 0.87 -18.81 -15.78
CA GLY A 57 -0.32 -19.29 -16.50
C GLY A 57 -0.12 -19.51 -18.00
N SER A 58 1.01 -19.11 -18.62
CA SER A 58 1.27 -19.33 -20.06
C SER A 58 2.05 -20.62 -20.37
N ARG A 59 2.54 -21.31 -19.34
CA ARG A 59 3.31 -22.57 -19.45
C ARG A 59 2.44 -23.79 -19.18
N ASP A 60 2.98 -24.98 -19.42
CA ASP A 60 2.29 -26.26 -19.17
C ASP A 60 1.73 -26.30 -17.73
N PRO A 61 0.38 -26.28 -17.57
CA PRO A 61 -0.26 -26.26 -16.27
C PRO A 61 0.09 -27.46 -15.39
N ALA A 62 0.43 -28.60 -15.99
CA ALA A 62 0.78 -29.82 -15.26
C ALA A 62 2.08 -29.66 -14.45
N GLN A 63 2.96 -28.74 -14.85
CA GLN A 63 4.26 -28.51 -14.20
C GLN A 63 4.28 -27.21 -13.38
N TYR A 64 3.54 -26.18 -13.78
CA TYR A 64 3.67 -24.82 -13.20
C TYR A 64 2.39 -24.30 -12.53
N GLY A 65 1.31 -25.08 -12.54
CA GLY A 65 0.00 -24.66 -12.09
C GLY A 65 -0.70 -23.74 -13.10
N THR A 66 -1.95 -23.41 -12.82
CA THR A 66 -2.78 -22.55 -13.68
C THR A 66 -2.80 -21.08 -13.24
N ALA A 67 -2.24 -20.78 -12.07
CA ALA A 67 -2.32 -19.44 -11.49
C ALA A 67 -1.59 -18.42 -12.37
N THR A 68 -2.30 -17.35 -12.72
CA THR A 68 -1.79 -16.18 -13.45
C THR A 68 -1.19 -15.16 -12.49
N LEU A 69 -0.42 -14.20 -13.03
CA LEU A 69 0.11 -13.09 -12.23
C LEU A 69 -1.02 -12.25 -11.61
N ASP A 70 -2.12 -12.05 -12.33
CA ASP A 70 -3.26 -11.30 -11.83
C ASP A 70 -3.96 -12.00 -10.66
N GLU A 71 -4.11 -13.32 -10.72
CA GLU A 71 -4.72 -14.11 -9.65
C GLU A 71 -3.88 -14.09 -8.37
N VAL A 72 -2.54 -14.19 -8.47
CA VAL A 72 -1.68 -14.11 -7.28
C VAL A 72 -1.69 -12.73 -6.64
N VAL A 73 -1.76 -11.66 -7.46
CA VAL A 73 -1.90 -10.28 -6.95
C VAL A 73 -3.26 -10.07 -6.32
N ALA A 74 -4.33 -10.60 -6.92
CA ALA A 74 -5.68 -10.53 -6.37
C ALA A 74 -5.75 -11.26 -5.01
N ALA A 75 -5.13 -12.44 -4.87
CA ALA A 75 -5.05 -13.16 -3.60
C ALA A 75 -4.33 -12.36 -2.52
N ALA A 76 -3.21 -11.69 -2.85
CA ALA A 76 -2.50 -10.81 -1.93
C ALA A 76 -3.36 -9.62 -1.47
N ARG A 77 -4.03 -8.93 -2.41
CA ARG A 77 -4.93 -7.81 -2.11
C ARG A 77 -6.11 -8.23 -1.23
N ALA A 78 -6.70 -9.39 -1.52
CA ALA A 78 -7.82 -9.93 -0.76
C ALA A 78 -7.42 -10.20 0.71
N GLU A 79 -6.21 -10.68 0.97
CA GLU A 79 -5.72 -10.90 2.34
C GLU A 79 -5.40 -9.58 3.08
N ALA A 80 -4.94 -8.54 2.37
CA ALA A 80 -4.59 -7.25 2.98
C ALA A 80 -5.81 -6.40 3.37
N THR A 81 -6.89 -6.50 2.57
CA THR A 81 -8.08 -5.63 2.68
C THR A 81 -8.73 -5.64 4.07
N PRO A 82 -8.95 -6.80 4.74
CA PRO A 82 -9.55 -6.84 6.07
C PRO A 82 -8.76 -6.09 7.15
N ALA A 83 -7.45 -5.90 6.95
CA ALA A 83 -6.58 -5.16 7.85
C ALA A 83 -6.50 -3.65 7.51
N GLY A 84 -7.24 -3.17 6.51
CA GLY A 84 -7.18 -1.79 6.04
C GLY A 84 -5.86 -1.45 5.32
N ALA A 85 -5.14 -2.46 4.83
CA ALA A 85 -3.91 -2.30 4.06
C ALA A 85 -4.18 -2.43 2.55
N ASP A 86 -3.35 -1.79 1.74
CA ASP A 86 -3.33 -1.94 0.28
C ASP A 86 -2.06 -2.65 -0.17
N VAL A 87 -2.14 -3.34 -1.31
CA VAL A 87 -1.00 -3.98 -1.96
C VAL A 87 -0.73 -3.27 -3.27
N GLU A 88 0.39 -2.55 -3.34
CA GLU A 88 0.94 -2.06 -4.60
C GLU A 88 1.72 -3.20 -5.27
N HIS A 89 1.49 -3.43 -6.56
CA HIS A 89 2.18 -4.48 -7.31
C HIS A 89 3.08 -3.89 -8.39
N PHE A 90 4.30 -4.41 -8.50
CA PHE A 90 5.25 -4.06 -9.55
C PHE A 90 5.99 -5.30 -10.06
N GLN A 91 5.95 -5.52 -11.37
CA GLN A 91 6.65 -6.61 -12.05
C GLN A 91 7.56 -6.05 -13.14
N THR A 92 8.72 -6.67 -13.33
CA THR A 92 9.62 -6.32 -14.43
C THR A 92 10.51 -7.48 -14.87
N GLU A 93 10.90 -7.46 -16.15
CA GLU A 93 11.94 -8.31 -16.72
C GLU A 93 13.35 -7.68 -16.65
N HIS A 94 13.44 -6.44 -16.14
CA HIS A 94 14.68 -5.67 -16.05
C HIS A 94 15.09 -5.44 -14.59
N GLU A 95 16.26 -5.98 -14.22
CA GLU A 95 16.79 -5.94 -12.84
C GLU A 95 16.93 -4.50 -12.32
N GLY A 96 17.45 -3.59 -13.16
CA GLY A 96 17.61 -2.18 -12.80
C GLY A 96 16.31 -1.48 -12.43
N LEU A 97 15.18 -1.85 -13.05
CA LEU A 97 13.88 -1.25 -12.71
C LEU A 97 13.35 -1.76 -11.37
N LEU A 98 13.60 -3.03 -11.04
CA LEU A 98 13.25 -3.58 -9.72
C LEU A 98 14.10 -2.93 -8.63
N LEU A 99 15.39 -2.72 -8.92
CA LEU A 99 16.33 -1.99 -8.07
C LEU A 99 15.88 -0.54 -7.81
N GLU A 100 15.50 0.20 -8.86
CA GLU A 100 14.97 1.55 -8.74
C GLU A 100 13.66 1.60 -7.93
N ARG A 101 12.78 0.61 -8.10
CA ARG A 101 11.55 0.51 -7.30
C ARG A 101 11.86 0.29 -5.83
N LEU A 102 12.85 -0.55 -5.49
CA LEU A 102 13.34 -0.74 -4.11
C LEU A 102 13.91 0.55 -3.53
N HIS A 103 14.68 1.32 -4.30
CA HIS A 103 15.17 2.63 -3.84
C HIS A 103 14.03 3.61 -3.55
N THR A 104 13.01 3.63 -4.39
CA THR A 104 11.82 4.48 -4.21
C THR A 104 11.02 4.08 -2.96
N ALA A 105 10.95 2.78 -2.65
CA ALA A 105 10.26 2.26 -1.47
C ALA A 105 10.80 2.82 -0.14
N ARG A 106 12.02 3.36 -0.12
CA ARG A 106 12.62 3.99 1.07
C ARG A 106 11.94 5.28 1.50
N THR A 107 11.28 5.98 0.57
CA THR A 107 10.78 7.34 0.80
C THR A 107 9.34 7.57 0.38
N ASP A 108 8.70 6.61 -0.30
CA ASP A 108 7.35 6.76 -0.86
C ASP A 108 6.20 6.34 0.09
N GLY A 109 6.52 6.00 1.34
CA GLY A 109 5.56 5.53 2.33
C GLY A 109 5.23 4.03 2.25
N THR A 110 6.02 3.24 1.51
CA THR A 110 5.95 1.77 1.58
C THR A 110 6.19 1.31 3.02
N ALA A 111 5.24 0.55 3.56
CA ALA A 111 5.28 0.06 4.94
C ALA A 111 5.92 -1.33 5.05
N ALA A 112 5.80 -2.18 4.03
CA ALA A 112 6.44 -3.49 3.96
C ALA A 112 6.69 -3.92 2.52
N VAL A 113 7.63 -4.84 2.30
CA VAL A 113 7.98 -5.40 1.00
C VAL A 113 7.79 -6.91 1.01
N ILE A 114 7.14 -7.43 -0.02
CA ILE A 114 7.09 -8.85 -0.36
C ILE A 114 7.77 -8.98 -1.73
N ILE A 115 8.75 -9.87 -1.87
CA ILE A 115 9.52 -10.00 -3.10
C ILE A 115 9.61 -11.47 -3.53
N ASN A 116 9.16 -11.73 -4.76
CA ASN A 116 9.51 -12.92 -5.52
C ASN A 116 10.46 -12.49 -6.64
N ALA A 117 11.77 -12.54 -6.38
CA ALA A 117 12.79 -12.10 -7.34
C ALA A 117 13.02 -13.11 -8.48
N GLY A 118 12.24 -14.21 -8.55
CA GLY A 118 12.37 -15.22 -9.59
C GLY A 118 13.80 -15.77 -9.65
N ALA A 119 14.40 -15.78 -10.84
CA ALA A 119 15.77 -16.23 -11.02
C ALA A 119 16.83 -15.34 -10.34
N TRP A 120 16.56 -14.05 -10.16
CA TRP A 120 17.51 -13.11 -9.54
C TRP A 120 17.76 -13.39 -8.07
N THR A 121 16.84 -14.11 -7.41
CA THR A 121 17.06 -14.69 -6.08
C THR A 121 18.41 -15.40 -5.96
N HIS A 122 18.89 -16.02 -7.03
CA HIS A 122 20.11 -16.84 -7.00
C HIS A 122 21.36 -16.11 -7.49
N THR A 123 21.22 -14.89 -8.02
CA THR A 123 22.31 -14.23 -8.76
C THR A 123 22.48 -12.75 -8.43
N SER A 124 21.45 -12.07 -7.95
CA SER A 124 21.44 -10.61 -7.83
C SER A 124 21.89 -10.13 -6.46
N TYR A 125 23.19 -9.89 -6.33
CA TYR A 125 23.72 -9.15 -5.18
C TYR A 125 23.28 -7.68 -5.19
N ALA A 126 22.98 -7.11 -6.36
CA ALA A 126 22.45 -5.74 -6.44
C ALA A 126 21.09 -5.61 -5.75
N LEU A 127 20.17 -6.58 -5.93
CA LEU A 127 18.89 -6.58 -5.21
C LEU A 127 19.06 -6.89 -3.73
N HIS A 128 20.02 -7.75 -3.36
CA HIS A 128 20.38 -7.98 -1.95
C HIS A 128 20.77 -6.66 -1.27
N ASP A 129 21.72 -5.92 -1.84
CA ASP A 129 22.23 -4.69 -1.24
C ASP A 129 21.13 -3.62 -1.15
N ALA A 130 20.23 -3.54 -2.13
CA ALA A 130 19.09 -2.63 -2.07
C ALA A 130 18.04 -3.02 -1.03
N LEU A 131 17.80 -4.32 -0.82
CA LEU A 131 16.94 -4.82 0.24
C LEU A 131 17.53 -4.57 1.63
N GLU A 132 18.85 -4.66 1.78
CA GLU A 132 19.54 -4.36 3.04
C GLU A 132 19.29 -2.92 3.51
N LEU A 133 19.20 -1.97 2.56
CA LEU A 133 18.95 -0.54 2.83
C LEU A 133 17.51 -0.22 3.25
N LEU A 134 16.58 -1.17 3.19
CA LEU A 134 15.18 -0.98 3.57
C LEU A 134 14.96 -1.32 5.04
N GLU A 135 14.46 -0.36 5.82
CA GLU A 135 14.18 -0.52 7.26
C GLU A 135 12.77 -1.05 7.56
N VAL A 136 12.01 -1.41 6.52
CA VAL A 136 10.67 -2.00 6.60
C VAL A 136 10.71 -3.54 6.66
N PRO A 137 9.62 -4.22 7.07
CA PRO A 137 9.53 -5.67 6.97
C PRO A 137 9.68 -6.14 5.52
N LYS A 138 10.47 -7.19 5.31
CA LYS A 138 10.80 -7.77 3.99
C LYS A 138 10.52 -9.27 4.01
N ILE A 139 9.63 -9.75 3.15
CA ILE A 139 9.34 -11.17 3.00
C ILE A 139 9.79 -11.64 1.62
N GLU A 140 10.66 -12.64 1.59
CA GLU A 140 10.99 -13.36 0.36
C GLU A 140 9.90 -14.40 0.07
N LEU A 141 9.49 -14.52 -1.19
CA LEU A 141 8.42 -15.41 -1.61
C LEU A 141 8.80 -16.19 -2.86
N HIS A 142 8.54 -17.50 -2.83
CA HIS A 142 8.68 -18.41 -3.97
C HIS A 142 7.42 -19.26 -4.15
N LEU A 143 6.89 -19.28 -5.37
CA LEU A 143 5.79 -20.18 -5.75
C LEU A 143 6.18 -21.65 -5.54
N SER A 144 7.33 -22.06 -6.06
CA SER A 144 7.85 -23.43 -5.95
C SER A 144 8.77 -23.59 -4.74
N ASN A 145 8.93 -24.83 -4.27
CA ASN A 145 9.97 -25.14 -3.28
C ASN A 145 11.34 -25.12 -3.98
N ILE A 146 12.10 -24.03 -3.83
CA ILE A 146 13.40 -23.84 -4.46
C ILE A 146 14.46 -24.84 -3.97
N HIS A 147 14.29 -25.42 -2.77
CA HIS A 147 15.22 -26.41 -2.21
C HIS A 147 15.00 -27.82 -2.75
N ALA A 148 13.84 -28.09 -3.36
CA ALA A 148 13.53 -29.36 -4.02
C ALA A 148 13.90 -29.36 -5.52
N ARG A 149 14.61 -28.32 -5.97
CA ARG A 149 14.92 -28.06 -7.38
C ARG A 149 16.41 -28.24 -7.66
N GLU A 150 16.83 -27.82 -8.85
CA GLU A 150 18.23 -27.86 -9.28
C GLU A 150 19.15 -27.15 -8.27
N ALA A 151 20.38 -27.65 -8.09
CA ALA A 151 21.30 -27.16 -7.06
C ALA A 151 21.59 -25.64 -7.13
N PHE A 152 21.55 -25.04 -8.32
CA PHE A 152 21.75 -23.59 -8.46
C PHE A 152 20.57 -22.76 -7.91
N ARG A 153 19.43 -23.38 -7.56
CA ARG A 153 18.25 -22.73 -6.98
C ARG A 153 18.14 -22.88 -5.48
N SER A 154 18.96 -23.72 -4.85
CA SER A 154 18.87 -23.94 -3.40
C SER A 154 19.36 -22.75 -2.59
N THR A 155 20.19 -21.89 -3.18
CA THR A 155 20.77 -20.71 -2.53
C THR A 155 20.03 -19.46 -2.96
N SER A 156 19.47 -18.75 -1.99
CA SER A 156 18.97 -17.38 -2.17
C SER A 156 20.01 -16.39 -1.65
N VAL A 157 20.46 -15.49 -2.52
CA VAL A 157 21.35 -14.40 -2.11
C VAL A 157 20.60 -13.29 -1.41
N ILE A 158 19.26 -13.20 -1.53
CA ILE A 158 18.44 -12.16 -0.87
C ILE A 158 17.86 -12.62 0.48
N ALA A 159 17.77 -13.93 0.73
CA ALA A 159 17.24 -14.46 1.99
C ALA A 159 17.90 -13.86 3.25
N PRO A 160 19.23 -13.65 3.32
CA PRO A 160 19.89 -13.12 4.51
C PRO A 160 19.42 -11.71 4.93
N VAL A 161 18.88 -10.92 3.99
CA VAL A 161 18.40 -9.54 4.24
C VAL A 161 16.87 -9.45 4.32
N CYS A 162 16.16 -10.57 4.18
CA CYS A 162 14.72 -10.64 4.43
C CYS A 162 14.43 -11.06 5.88
N ASP A 163 13.30 -10.60 6.42
CA ASP A 163 12.82 -11.01 7.75
C ASP A 163 12.32 -12.46 7.78
N GLY A 164 12.04 -13.04 6.61
CA GLY A 164 11.70 -14.44 6.44
C GLY A 164 11.44 -14.81 4.99
N SER A 165 11.43 -16.11 4.71
CA SER A 165 11.21 -16.66 3.37
C SER A 165 10.06 -17.67 3.37
N ILE A 166 9.20 -17.61 2.36
CA ILE A 166 8.09 -18.54 2.13
C ILE A 166 8.31 -19.20 0.77
N ALA A 167 8.35 -20.54 0.72
CA ALA A 167 8.61 -21.25 -0.52
C ALA A 167 7.77 -22.53 -0.64
N GLY A 168 7.20 -22.78 -1.83
CA GLY A 168 6.56 -24.05 -2.17
C GLY A 168 5.07 -24.16 -1.86
N PHE A 169 4.43 -23.05 -1.51
CA PHE A 169 2.99 -23.00 -1.23
C PHE A 169 2.16 -22.54 -2.45
N GLY A 170 2.78 -22.38 -3.63
CA GLY A 170 2.09 -21.90 -4.81
C GLY A 170 1.41 -20.55 -4.56
N ILE A 171 0.18 -20.39 -5.07
CA ILE A 171 -0.62 -19.17 -4.90
C ILE A 171 -0.91 -18.86 -3.43
N ASP A 172 -1.03 -19.87 -2.57
CA ASP A 172 -1.32 -19.67 -1.14
C ASP A 172 -0.16 -19.00 -0.39
N GLY A 173 1.05 -19.02 -0.98
CA GLY A 173 2.20 -18.29 -0.46
C GLY A 173 1.99 -16.77 -0.39
N TYR A 174 1.16 -16.19 -1.25
CA TYR A 174 0.92 -14.74 -1.28
C TYR A 174 0.10 -14.25 -0.08
N PRO A 175 -1.07 -14.83 0.25
CA PRO A 175 -1.75 -14.55 1.51
C PRO A 175 -0.87 -14.80 2.75
N LEU A 176 -0.07 -15.86 2.76
CA LEU A 176 0.86 -16.13 3.86
C LEU A 176 1.91 -15.01 4.03
N ALA A 177 2.47 -14.52 2.93
CA ALA A 177 3.43 -13.42 2.94
C ALA A 177 2.80 -12.11 3.42
N VAL A 178 1.56 -11.80 3.00
CA VAL A 178 0.81 -10.62 3.47
C VAL A 178 0.58 -10.69 4.97
N ARG A 179 0.10 -11.84 5.50
CA ARG A 179 -0.07 -12.03 6.94
C ARG A 179 1.24 -11.85 7.70
N ALA A 180 2.34 -12.41 7.20
CA ALA A 180 3.65 -12.27 7.83
C ALA A 180 4.12 -10.81 7.86
N ALA A 181 3.95 -10.07 6.75
CA ALA A 181 4.29 -8.66 6.66
C ALA A 181 3.47 -7.80 7.64
N LEU A 182 2.15 -8.00 7.70
CA LEU A 182 1.26 -7.29 8.63
C LEU A 182 1.59 -7.60 10.10
N ALA A 183 1.89 -8.87 10.42
CA ALA A 183 2.30 -9.26 11.76
C ALA A 183 3.63 -8.64 12.17
N LEU A 184 4.60 -8.53 11.27
CA LEU A 184 5.87 -7.84 11.52
C LEU A 184 5.69 -6.35 11.73
N LEU A 185 4.83 -5.71 10.93
CA LEU A 185 4.46 -4.30 11.08
C LEU A 185 3.90 -4.01 12.47
N GLY A 186 2.93 -4.83 12.93
CA GLY A 186 2.33 -4.67 14.25
C GLY A 186 3.29 -4.90 15.44
N ARG A 187 4.47 -5.50 15.21
CA ARG A 187 5.52 -5.66 16.23
C ARG A 187 6.53 -4.51 16.27
N ARG A 188 6.59 -3.71 15.20
CA ARG A 188 7.53 -2.58 15.06
C ARG A 188 6.90 -1.23 15.41
N ALA A 189 5.58 -1.15 15.45
CA ALA A 189 4.81 -0.01 15.95
C ALA A 189 4.82 0.03 17.49
#